data_AF-A0A3B0PJ34-F1
#
_entry.id   AF-A0A3B0PJ34-F1
#
_cell.length_a   1.000
_cell.length_b   1.000
_cell.length_c   1.000
_cell.angle_alpha   90.00
_cell.angle_beta   90.00
_cell.angle_gamma   90.00
#
_symmetry.space_group_name_H-M   'P 1'
#
loop_
_entity.id
_entity.type
_entity.pdbx_description
1 polymer ?
#
loop_
_entity_poly.entity_id
_entity_poly.type
_entity_poly.pdbx_seq_one_letter_code
_entity_poly.pdbx_strand_id
1 'polypeptide(L)'
;METFTTRLDTIYGVSALIISPEHPLLLEICDQSLKNQIEEYIATTKEKNDLERTQLSKEKTGLFIGAYAIHPLTKQEIPIWASDYVLMNYGSGALMLVPAHDSRDFEFAKKFNLEIKAVLEANTLPFLDDAAHCNSEFANGLNIKEAKKVIYQELIKLNKAKEKTNFKLRDW
;
A
#
# COMPACT_ATOMS: atom_id res chain seq x y z
N MET A 1 -4.14 -11.20 4.33
CA MET A 1 -4.17 -10.24 3.21
C MET A 1 -2.84 -10.32 2.46
N GLU A 2 -2.86 -10.33 1.14
CA GLU A 2 -1.65 -10.29 0.29
C GLU A 2 -1.61 -8.95 -0.47
N THR A 3 -0.42 -8.36 -0.64
CA THR A 3 -0.21 -7.14 -1.44
C THR A 3 0.77 -7.42 -2.58
N PHE A 4 0.68 -6.65 -3.66
CA PHE A 4 1.68 -6.65 -4.74
C PHE A 4 2.46 -5.34 -4.74
N THR A 5 3.80 -5.42 -4.86
CA THR A 5 4.67 -4.25 -4.97
C THR A 5 5.86 -4.52 -5.88
N THR A 6 6.28 -3.50 -6.63
CA THR A 6 7.55 -3.48 -7.35
C THR A 6 8.67 -2.79 -6.57
N ARG A 7 8.32 -2.14 -5.44
CA ARG A 7 9.20 -1.39 -4.53
C ARG A 7 9.31 -2.08 -3.18
N LEU A 8 9.61 -3.38 -3.18
CA LEU A 8 9.79 -4.15 -1.94
C LEU A 8 10.87 -3.53 -1.03
N ASP A 9 11.83 -2.83 -1.62
CA ASP A 9 12.87 -2.07 -0.92
C ASP A 9 12.30 -1.09 0.12
N THR A 10 11.10 -0.55 -0.11
CA THR A 10 10.53 0.49 0.74
C THR A 10 9.59 -0.03 1.83
N ILE A 11 9.55 -1.34 2.09
CA ILE A 11 8.60 -1.97 3.02
C ILE A 11 8.61 -1.35 4.43
N TYR A 12 9.78 -0.89 4.92
CA TYR A 12 9.89 -0.26 6.23
C TYR A 12 9.25 1.13 6.34
N GLY A 13 8.83 1.72 5.21
CA GLY A 13 8.13 3.00 5.12
C GLY A 13 6.61 2.84 4.98
N VAL A 14 6.08 1.62 5.07
CA VAL A 14 4.64 1.36 4.97
C VAL A 14 3.91 2.03 6.13
N SER A 15 2.98 2.92 5.80
CA SER A 15 2.21 3.71 6.78
C SER A 15 0.75 3.25 6.89
N ALA A 16 0.22 2.61 5.85
CA ALA A 16 -1.08 1.94 5.86
C ALA A 16 -1.11 0.79 4.84
N LEU A 17 -2.09 -0.09 4.94
CA LEU A 17 -2.47 -0.97 3.83
C LEU A 17 -3.77 -0.47 3.23
N ILE A 18 -3.82 -0.40 1.90
CA ILE A 18 -5.02 0.05 1.19
C ILE A 18 -5.64 -1.14 0.46
N ILE A 19 -6.92 -1.37 0.70
CA ILE A 19 -7.70 -2.46 0.11
C ILE A 19 -8.77 -1.88 -0.83
N SER A 20 -9.00 -2.54 -1.96
CA SER A 20 -10.07 -2.18 -2.90
C SER A 20 -11.45 -2.34 -2.24
N PRO A 21 -12.42 -1.44 -2.52
CA PRO A 21 -13.80 -1.57 -2.06
C PRO A 21 -14.46 -2.89 -2.49
N GLU A 22 -14.03 -3.48 -3.60
CA GLU A 22 -14.55 -4.74 -4.14
C GLU A 22 -13.84 -5.98 -3.58
N HIS A 23 -12.85 -5.81 -2.70
CA HIS A 23 -12.04 -6.93 -2.23
C HIS A 23 -12.86 -7.85 -1.31
N PRO A 24 -12.87 -9.19 -1.54
CA PRO A 24 -13.67 -10.13 -0.75
C PRO A 24 -13.43 -10.05 0.77
N LEU A 25 -12.16 -9.91 1.17
CA LEU A 25 -11.78 -9.79 2.59
C LEU A 25 -12.28 -8.51 3.28
N LEU A 26 -12.70 -7.46 2.56
CA LEU A 26 -12.97 -6.15 3.17
C LEU A 26 -14.02 -6.23 4.29
N LEU A 27 -15.17 -6.85 4.02
CA LEU A 27 -16.25 -7.01 5.00
C LEU A 27 -15.97 -8.13 6.02
N GLU A 28 -15.03 -9.02 5.73
CA GLU A 28 -14.63 -10.10 6.65
C GLU A 28 -13.70 -9.59 7.75
N ILE A 29 -12.81 -8.64 7.43
CA ILE A 29 -11.76 -8.17 8.34
C ILE A 29 -12.09 -6.84 9.01
N CYS A 30 -13.11 -6.11 8.55
CA CYS A 30 -13.46 -4.82 9.14
C CYS A 30 -14.04 -4.97 10.55
N ASP A 31 -13.90 -3.89 11.33
CA ASP A 31 -14.69 -3.73 12.54
C ASP A 31 -16.18 -3.72 12.17
N GLN A 32 -16.95 -4.61 12.81
CA GLN A 32 -18.38 -4.78 12.52
C GLN A 32 -19.19 -3.52 12.86
N SER A 33 -18.70 -2.66 13.76
CA SER A 33 -19.32 -1.36 14.05
C SER A 33 -19.25 -0.39 12.86
N LEU A 34 -18.28 -0.57 11.95
CA LEU A 34 -18.09 0.25 10.75
C LEU A 34 -18.73 -0.37 9.51
N LYS A 35 -19.31 -1.58 9.61
CA LYS A 35 -19.81 -2.33 8.45
C LYS A 35 -20.77 -1.53 7.56
N ASN A 36 -21.76 -0.86 8.15
CA ASN A 36 -22.73 -0.06 7.38
C ASN A 36 -22.06 1.09 6.63
N GLN A 37 -21.09 1.76 7.27
CA GLN A 37 -20.33 2.85 6.65
C GLN A 37 -19.46 2.34 5.50
N ILE A 38 -18.88 1.14 5.65
CA ILE A 38 -18.09 0.50 4.61
C ILE A 38 -18.98 0.06 3.45
N GLU A 39 -20.16 -0.50 3.71
CA GLU A 39 -21.13 -0.88 2.66
C GLU A 39 -21.62 0.34 1.87
N GLU A 40 -21.88 1.46 2.55
CA GLU A 40 -22.20 2.74 1.89
C GLU A 40 -21.03 3.23 1.04
N TYR A 41 -19.81 3.18 1.57
CA TYR A 41 -18.61 3.53 0.80
C TYR A 41 -18.49 2.66 -0.45
N ILE A 42 -18.62 1.34 -0.33
CA ILE A 42 -18.60 0.39 -1.46
C ILE A 42 -19.65 0.78 -2.51
N ALA A 43 -20.88 1.10 -2.10
CA ALA A 43 -21.95 1.51 -3.01
C ALA A 43 -21.57 2.78 -3.80
N THR A 44 -21.06 3.81 -3.14
CA THR A 44 -20.63 5.06 -3.82
C THR A 44 -19.47 4.83 -4.78
N THR A 45 -18.56 3.90 -4.47
CA THR A 45 -17.41 3.62 -5.33
C THR A 45 -17.77 2.80 -6.58
N LYS A 46 -18.85 2.02 -6.53
CA LYS A 46 -19.37 1.25 -7.68
C LYS A 46 -20.00 2.12 -8.76
N GLU A 47 -20.45 3.32 -8.40
CA GLU A 47 -20.98 4.30 -9.37
C GLU A 47 -19.86 4.92 -10.23
N LYS A 48 -18.59 4.77 -9.81
CA LYS A 48 -17.42 5.26 -10.54
C LYS A 48 -16.85 4.16 -11.44
N ASN A 49 -16.48 4.52 -12.66
CA ASN A 49 -15.73 3.62 -13.53
C ASN A 49 -14.22 3.59 -13.17
N ASP A 50 -13.49 2.58 -13.65
CA ASP A 50 -12.04 2.44 -13.40
C ASP A 50 -11.24 3.69 -13.77
N LEU A 51 -11.64 4.42 -14.81
CA LEU A 51 -10.94 5.61 -15.29
C LEU A 51 -11.09 6.77 -14.31
N GLU A 52 -12.30 6.99 -13.80
CA GLU A 52 -12.63 7.97 -12.74
C GLU A 52 -11.95 7.67 -11.40
N ARG A 53 -11.60 6.40 -11.17
CA ARG A 53 -10.91 5.93 -9.95
C ARG A 53 -9.38 6.03 -10.04
N THR A 54 -8.83 6.15 -11.24
CA THR A 54 -7.37 6.22 -11.46
C THR A 54 -6.84 7.66 -11.35
N GLN A 55 -5.69 7.96 -11.98
CA GLN A 55 -4.98 9.25 -11.87
C GLN A 55 -5.81 10.49 -12.29
N LEU A 56 -6.98 10.29 -12.92
CA LEU A 56 -7.93 11.35 -13.27
C LEU A 56 -8.84 11.75 -12.11
N SER A 57 -8.88 10.97 -11.02
CA SER A 57 -9.64 11.31 -9.82
C SER A 57 -8.98 12.48 -9.09
N LYS A 58 -9.61 13.66 -9.14
CA LYS A 58 -9.14 14.87 -8.45
C LYS A 58 -9.21 14.75 -6.92
N GLU A 59 -10.08 13.89 -6.40
CA GLU A 59 -10.26 13.72 -4.96
C GLU A 59 -9.96 12.28 -4.53
N LYS A 60 -8.87 12.10 -3.77
CA LYS A 60 -8.59 10.83 -3.09
C LYS A 60 -9.65 10.58 -2.03
N THR A 61 -10.37 9.47 -2.08
CA THR A 61 -11.30 9.08 -1.01
C THR A 61 -10.75 7.88 -0.25
N GLY A 62 -11.15 7.69 1.00
CA GLY A 62 -10.64 6.60 1.82
C GLY A 62 -11.38 6.49 3.12
N LEU A 63 -11.51 5.26 3.62
CA LEU A 63 -12.20 4.92 4.85
C LEU A 63 -11.36 3.96 5.69
N PHE A 64 -11.04 4.35 6.92
CA PHE A 64 -10.42 3.43 7.88
C PHE A 64 -11.42 2.34 8.25
N ILE A 65 -11.00 1.07 8.20
CA ILE A 65 -11.93 -0.07 8.36
C ILE A 65 -11.95 -0.64 9.78
N GLY A 66 -11.27 0.02 10.74
CA GLY A 66 -11.19 -0.45 12.13
C GLY A 66 -10.28 -1.66 12.33
N ALA A 67 -9.48 -2.02 11.32
CA ALA A 67 -8.63 -3.20 11.34
C ALA A 67 -7.16 -2.86 11.12
N TYR A 68 -6.29 -3.72 11.65
CA TYR A 68 -4.85 -3.59 11.55
C TYR A 68 -4.23 -4.87 10.99
N ALA A 69 -3.16 -4.72 10.22
CA ALA A 69 -2.27 -5.80 9.83
C ALA A 69 -0.98 -5.74 10.65
N ILE A 70 -0.29 -6.86 10.79
CA ILE A 70 1.02 -6.89 11.43
C ILE A 70 2.11 -6.80 10.36
N HIS A 71 2.98 -5.80 10.46
CA HIS A 71 4.14 -5.66 9.59
C HIS A 71 5.04 -6.91 9.70
N PRO A 72 5.41 -7.57 8.59
CA PRO A 72 6.09 -8.87 8.66
C PRO A 72 7.49 -8.80 9.27
N LEU A 73 8.20 -7.67 9.11
CA LEU A 73 9.54 -7.44 9.67
C LEU A 73 9.49 -6.74 11.04
N THR A 74 9.01 -5.50 11.11
CA THR A 74 8.96 -4.70 12.36
C THR A 74 7.96 -5.17 13.42
N LYS A 75 7.00 -6.04 13.07
CA LYS A 75 5.90 -6.51 13.94
C LYS A 75 4.94 -5.41 14.44
N GLN A 76 5.06 -4.19 13.93
CA GLN A 76 4.17 -3.09 14.27
C GLN A 76 2.80 -3.25 13.60
N GLU A 77 1.77 -2.70 14.22
CA GLU A 77 0.43 -2.62 13.64
C GLU A 77 0.38 -1.57 12.54
N ILE A 78 -0.23 -1.92 11.42
CA ILE A 78 -0.43 -1.06 10.25
C ILE A 78 -1.94 -0.93 10.03
N PRO A 79 -2.50 0.29 10.04
CA PRO A 79 -3.93 0.48 9.82
C PRO A 79 -4.31 0.08 8.39
N ILE A 80 -5.47 -0.55 8.24
CA ILE A 80 -6.04 -0.92 6.95
C ILE A 80 -7.12 0.10 6.57
N TRP A 81 -7.09 0.56 5.32
CA TRP A 81 -8.05 1.52 4.77
C TRP A 81 -8.64 0.99 3.47
N ALA A 82 -9.92 1.22 3.24
CA ALA A 82 -10.54 1.03 1.94
C ALA A 82 -10.34 2.30 1.09
N SER A 83 -9.99 2.16 -0.19
CA SER A 83 -9.92 3.30 -1.10
C SER A 83 -10.16 2.93 -2.56
N ASP A 84 -10.91 3.78 -3.27
CA ASP A 84 -11.30 3.56 -4.65
C ASP A 84 -10.17 3.66 -5.67
N TYR A 85 -9.02 4.27 -5.34
CA TYR A 85 -7.87 4.29 -6.25
C TYR A 85 -7.11 2.96 -6.33
N VAL A 86 -7.45 2.01 -5.46
CA VAL A 86 -7.00 0.61 -5.54
C VAL A 86 -8.05 -0.19 -6.28
N LEU A 87 -7.63 -0.84 -7.36
CA LEU A 87 -8.50 -1.62 -8.23
C LEU A 87 -8.33 -3.12 -7.96
N MET A 88 -9.43 -3.85 -7.84
CA MET A 88 -9.41 -5.30 -7.60
C MET A 88 -8.72 -6.07 -8.73
N ASN A 89 -8.83 -5.58 -9.97
CA ASN A 89 -8.22 -6.18 -11.16
C ASN A 89 -6.70 -5.91 -11.27
N TYR A 90 -6.09 -5.18 -10.34
CA TYR A 90 -4.66 -4.87 -10.36
C TYR A 90 -3.91 -5.46 -9.17
N GLY A 91 -2.98 -6.39 -9.45
CA GLY A 91 -2.14 -7.00 -8.43
C GLY A 91 -2.92 -8.02 -7.59
N SER A 92 -3.14 -7.70 -6.32
CA SER A 92 -3.97 -8.49 -5.41
C SER A 92 -5.26 -7.78 -4.97
N GLY A 93 -5.56 -6.60 -5.53
CA GLY A 93 -6.62 -5.73 -5.02
C GLY A 93 -6.31 -5.07 -3.67
N ALA A 94 -5.05 -5.16 -3.24
CA ALA A 94 -4.54 -4.45 -2.06
C ALA A 94 -3.09 -4.00 -2.31
N LEU A 95 -2.71 -2.88 -1.70
CA LEU A 95 -1.35 -2.34 -1.78
C LEU A 95 -0.82 -1.94 -0.40
N MET A 96 0.50 -1.88 -0.30
CA MET A 96 1.18 -1.27 0.83
C MET A 96 1.44 0.20 0.51
N LEU A 97 0.94 1.11 1.34
CA LEU A 97 1.04 2.56 1.12
C LEU A 97 2.35 3.08 1.70
N VAL A 98 3.24 3.57 0.83
CA VAL A 98 4.58 4.06 1.20
C VAL A 98 4.75 5.51 0.75
N PRO A 99 4.25 6.48 1.54
CA PRO A 99 4.03 7.86 1.08
C PRO A 99 5.31 8.59 0.73
N ALA A 100 6.42 8.29 1.42
CA ALA A 100 7.69 8.93 1.16
C ALA A 100 8.25 8.60 -0.25
N HIS A 101 7.76 7.53 -0.90
CA HIS A 101 8.34 6.99 -2.14
C HIS A 101 7.31 6.62 -3.23
N ASP A 102 6.06 7.07 -3.11
CA ASP A 102 5.05 7.05 -4.18
C ASP A 102 4.18 8.32 -4.09
N SER A 103 4.05 9.05 -5.20
CA SER A 103 3.34 10.34 -5.21
C SER A 103 1.84 10.24 -4.90
N ARG A 104 1.19 9.14 -5.28
CA ARG A 104 -0.24 8.92 -5.01
C ARG A 104 -0.45 8.62 -3.52
N ASP A 105 0.45 7.83 -2.96
CA ASP A 105 0.47 7.50 -1.54
C ASP A 105 0.78 8.74 -0.69
N PHE A 106 1.66 9.63 -1.17
CA PHE A 106 1.95 10.91 -0.52
C PHE A 106 0.73 11.82 -0.43
N GLU A 107 -0.03 11.97 -1.51
CA GLU A 107 -1.28 12.74 -1.52
C GLU A 107 -2.32 12.15 -0.57
N PHE A 108 -2.48 10.82 -0.58
CA PHE A 108 -3.40 10.12 0.32
C PHE A 108 -2.98 10.31 1.78
N ALA A 109 -1.71 10.09 2.12
CA ALA A 109 -1.21 10.25 3.47
C ALA A 109 -1.36 11.68 3.98
N LYS A 110 -1.11 12.69 3.14
CA LYS A 110 -1.37 14.09 3.49
C LYS A 110 -2.84 14.37 3.77
N LYS A 111 -3.74 13.84 2.94
CA LYS A 111 -5.19 14.05 3.09
C LYS A 111 -5.73 13.39 4.36
N PHE A 112 -5.25 12.19 4.68
CA PHE A 112 -5.75 11.39 5.81
C PHE A 112 -4.84 11.45 7.05
N ASN A 113 -3.86 12.37 7.07
CA ASN A 113 -2.91 12.57 8.16
C ASN A 113 -2.21 11.27 8.61
N LEU A 114 -1.79 10.46 7.64
CA LEU A 114 -1.00 9.25 7.89
C LEU A 114 0.47 9.61 8.04
N GLU A 115 1.22 8.76 8.74
CA GLU A 115 2.66 8.90 8.86
C GLU A 115 3.33 8.92 7.48
N ILE A 116 4.39 9.71 7.34
CA ILE A 116 5.22 9.75 6.13
C ILE A 116 6.65 9.47 6.56
N LYS A 117 7.03 8.19 6.50
CA LYS A 117 8.36 7.73 6.92
C LYS A 117 9.27 7.54 5.71
N ALA A 118 10.33 8.35 5.63
CA ALA A 118 11.38 8.19 4.62
C ALA A 118 12.28 6.99 4.94
N VAL A 119 12.52 6.16 3.94
CA VAL A 119 13.42 5.00 3.98
C VAL A 119 14.54 5.06 2.95
N LEU A 120 14.61 6.17 2.21
CA LEU A 120 15.72 6.55 1.36
C LEU A 120 16.21 7.93 1.80
N GLU A 121 17.52 8.13 1.82
CA GLU A 121 18.13 9.43 2.10
C GLU A 121 17.74 10.44 1.01
N ALA A 122 16.86 11.37 1.36
CA ALA A 122 16.34 12.38 0.45
C ALA A 122 15.99 13.68 1.18
N ASN A 123 16.20 14.81 0.51
CA ASN A 123 15.88 16.14 1.04
C ASN A 123 14.42 16.55 0.79
N THR A 124 13.75 15.92 -0.18
CA THR A 124 12.38 16.24 -0.57
C THR A 124 11.55 14.98 -0.74
N LEU A 125 10.30 15.02 -0.30
CA LEU A 125 9.35 13.92 -0.42
C LEU A 125 8.17 14.32 -1.33
N PRO A 126 7.62 13.39 -2.12
CA PRO A 126 8.06 12.00 -2.27
C PRO A 126 9.36 11.90 -3.08
N PHE A 127 10.23 10.96 -2.73
CA PHE A 127 11.48 10.67 -3.45
C PHE A 127 11.39 9.31 -4.15
N LEU A 128 11.55 9.30 -5.48
CA LEU A 128 11.29 8.12 -6.31
C LEU A 128 12.56 7.44 -6.83
N ASP A 129 13.68 8.16 -6.85
CA ASP A 129 14.96 7.69 -7.39
C ASP A 129 15.72 6.80 -6.40
N ASP A 130 16.92 6.37 -6.80
CA ASP A 130 17.81 5.55 -5.99
C ASP A 130 18.67 6.42 -5.05
N ALA A 131 18.78 5.98 -3.80
CA ALA A 131 19.64 6.57 -2.77
C ALA A 131 19.98 5.49 -1.73
N ALA A 132 20.87 5.80 -0.80
CA ALA A 132 21.13 4.92 0.32
C ALA A 132 19.85 4.78 1.17
N HIS A 133 19.51 3.55 1.51
CA HIS A 133 18.41 3.28 2.42
C HIS A 133 18.74 3.75 3.84
N CYS A 134 17.73 4.29 4.51
CA CYS A 134 17.76 4.64 5.92
C CYS A 134 16.51 4.09 6.62
N ASN A 135 16.49 4.06 7.96
CA ASN A 135 15.33 3.62 8.75
C ASN A 135 14.77 2.22 8.39
N SER A 136 15.62 1.34 7.84
CA SER A 136 15.25 0.06 7.20
C SER A 136 16.07 -1.13 7.69
N GLU A 137 16.54 -1.07 8.93
CA GLU A 137 17.33 -2.12 9.61
C GLU A 137 18.47 -2.65 8.72
N PHE A 138 18.39 -3.92 8.31
CA PHE A 138 19.39 -4.62 7.52
C PHE A 138 19.55 -4.10 6.09
N ALA A 139 18.64 -3.23 5.61
CA ALA A 139 18.77 -2.58 4.30
C ALA A 139 19.52 -1.24 4.38
N ASN A 140 19.80 -0.70 5.57
CA ASN A 140 20.46 0.60 5.71
C ASN A 140 21.79 0.67 4.95
N GLY A 141 22.02 1.78 4.23
CA GLY A 141 23.20 2.02 3.40
C GLY A 141 23.18 1.35 2.02
N LEU A 142 22.23 0.46 1.75
CA LEU A 142 22.11 -0.22 0.46
C LEU A 142 21.38 0.64 -0.58
N ASN A 143 21.69 0.42 -1.86
CA ASN A 143 20.86 0.94 -2.96
C ASN A 143 19.58 0.10 -3.13
N ILE A 144 18.65 0.56 -3.99
CA ILE A 144 17.37 -0.13 -4.26
C ILE A 144 17.57 -1.58 -4.66
N LYS A 145 18.53 -1.89 -5.54
CA LYS A 145 18.70 -3.25 -6.07
C LYS A 145 19.13 -4.22 -4.96
N GLU A 146 20.08 -3.80 -4.14
CA GLU A 146 20.61 -4.58 -3.02
C GLU A 146 19.57 -4.70 -1.90
N ALA A 147 18.89 -3.60 -1.55
CA ALA A 147 17.83 -3.58 -0.55
C ALA A 147 16.69 -4.55 -0.90
N LYS A 148 16.20 -4.54 -2.15
CA LYS A 148 15.18 -5.52 -2.62
C LYS A 148 15.62 -6.95 -2.37
N LYS A 149 16.87 -7.27 -2.70
CA LYS A 149 17.41 -8.62 -2.55
C LYS A 149 17.44 -9.05 -1.08
N VAL A 150 17.98 -8.22 -0.19
CA VAL A 150 18.10 -8.56 1.24
C VAL A 150 16.71 -8.64 1.89
N ILE A 151 15.82 -7.68 1.62
CA ILE A 151 14.44 -7.68 2.15
C ILE A 151 13.67 -8.91 1.68
N TYR A 152 13.79 -9.27 0.40
CA TYR A 152 13.16 -10.46 -0.13
C TYR A 152 13.66 -11.73 0.57
N GLN A 153 14.97 -11.85 0.80
CA GLN A 153 15.55 -12.99 1.50
C GLN A 153 15.02 -13.12 2.94
N GLU A 154 14.90 -12.00 3.67
CA GLU A 154 14.33 -12.03 5.03
C GLU A 154 12.85 -12.41 5.03
N LEU A 155 12.05 -11.90 4.09
CA LEU A 155 10.64 -12.26 4.00
C LEU A 155 10.41 -13.72 3.61
N ILE A 156 11.28 -14.30 2.75
CA ILE A 156 11.20 -15.72 2.37
C ILE A 156 11.48 -16.63 3.56
N LYS A 157 12.47 -16.32 4.40
CA LYS A 157 12.74 -17.08 5.64
C LYS A 157 11.52 -17.13 6.56
N LEU A 158 10.68 -16.10 6.51
CA LEU A 158 9.45 -15.98 7.29
C LEU A 158 8.20 -16.56 6.58
N ASN A 159 8.33 -17.08 5.36
CA ASN A 159 7.22 -17.46 4.49
C ASN A 159 6.21 -16.30 4.26
N LYS A 160 6.72 -15.07 4.12
CA LYS A 160 5.93 -13.83 3.96
C LYS A 160 6.12 -13.15 2.59
N ALA A 161 6.83 -13.76 1.66
CA ALA A 161 6.96 -13.28 0.29
C ALA A 161 7.00 -14.43 -0.72
N LYS A 162 6.63 -14.12 -1.97
CA LYS A 162 6.80 -14.96 -3.15
C LYS A 162 7.04 -14.05 -4.35
N GLU A 163 7.86 -14.47 -5.30
CA GLU A 163 8.02 -13.71 -6.56
C GLU A 163 6.77 -13.85 -7.41
N LYS A 164 6.34 -12.75 -8.04
CA LYS A 164 5.21 -12.72 -8.96
C LYS A 164 5.45 -11.66 -10.03
N THR A 165 5.24 -12.01 -11.29
CA THR A 165 5.20 -11.06 -12.41
C THR A 165 3.77 -10.63 -12.65
N ASN A 166 3.54 -9.33 -12.84
CA ASN A 166 2.21 -8.78 -13.12
C ASN A 166 2.28 -7.83 -14.33
N PHE A 167 1.25 -7.86 -15.19
CA PHE A 167 1.17 -7.02 -16.39
C PHE A 167 0.05 -5.99 -16.26
N LYS A 168 0.23 -4.82 -16.86
CA LYS A 168 -0.81 -3.77 -16.92
C LYS A 168 -1.79 -3.95 -18.09
N LEU A 169 -1.61 -4.99 -18.90
CA LEU A 169 -2.52 -5.31 -20.01
C LEU A 169 -3.89 -5.67 -19.45
N ARG A 170 -4.93 -5.02 -19.96
CA ARG A 170 -6.33 -5.35 -19.68
C ARG A 170 -6.82 -6.30 -20.76
N ASP A 171 -7.63 -7.29 -20.38
CA ASP A 171 -8.32 -8.12 -21.35
C ASP A 171 -9.23 -7.21 -22.21
N TRP A 172 -9.08 -7.38 -23.53
CA TRP A 172 -9.80 -6.71 -24.61
C TRP A 172 -11.30 -7.01 -24.63
#